data_AF-A0A2W0DXD7-F1
#
_entry.id   AF-A0A2W0DXD7-F1
#
_cell.length_a   1.000
_cell.length_b   1.000
_cell.length_c   1.000
_cell.angle_alpha   90.00
_cell.angle_beta   90.00
_cell.angle_gamma   90.00
#
_symmetry.space_group_name_H-M   'P 1'
#
loop_
_entity.id
_entity.type
_entity.pdbx_description
1 polymer ?
#
loop_
_entity_poly.entity_id
_entity_poly.type
_entity_poly.pdbx_seq_one_letter_code
_entity_poly.pdbx_strand_id
1 'polypeptide(L)'
;MNDVRDRSHRLNRAPGIARHGRLRRSSPFATAAKTVSAVVAVALVSSVSVTAIAAKQVTDDLGDGVEIQGQPAPQAKGGAKPISAFKGGFNMLVVGTDNDPEQSAAFGERDATLNDVNILLHVSADHTNATAVSIPRDLVTPIPACKKTDGTGTAPAMAAQPINTSFGEGGLNCVTQTVAGLTGLDIQYSAAVSFKGVIEMSNAIGGVPVCVAQPITDSYTGLNLPAGTSTLQGDEALAFLRTRHGVGDGSDLGRISSQQVFLSSLLRTVKSNDTLGSPTRLYKLARAAASNMQLSQSLNDIGTMVQMGLALRDLPLAQVNFVQYPGTTGGTGVYEGKVEPTTYLADRLFAKIKADQSFSLGADSTGIGSETNPTQPNPTQPNPTEPTAAPSSPAAAPEPATPAAPAAPSSAAPRTPSATPETIDGLEGQSADQQTCSKAFGY
;
A
#
# COMPACT_ATOMS: atom_id res chain seq x y z
N MET A 1 -78.97 -38.27 -89.48
CA MET A 1 -80.08 -37.28 -89.41
C MET A 1 -80.16 -36.76 -87.98
N ASN A 2 -80.11 -35.42 -87.83
CA ASN A 2 -80.55 -34.48 -86.75
C ASN A 2 -80.78 -35.03 -85.32
N ASP A 3 -80.41 -34.40 -84.21
CA ASP A 3 -80.54 -33.00 -83.73
C ASP A 3 -79.57 -32.79 -82.53
N VAL A 4 -78.75 -31.73 -82.39
CA VAL A 4 -78.99 -30.33 -81.99
C VAL A 4 -79.10 -30.06 -80.46
N ARG A 5 -78.03 -29.40 -79.93
CA ARG A 5 -77.94 -28.31 -78.90
C ARG A 5 -78.47 -28.57 -77.47
N ASP A 6 -78.06 -27.89 -76.39
CA ASP A 6 -77.02 -26.93 -75.96
C ASP A 6 -77.36 -26.62 -74.48
N ARG A 7 -76.36 -26.35 -73.62
CA ARG A 7 -76.32 -25.20 -72.69
C ARG A 7 -75.28 -25.39 -71.58
N SER A 8 -74.33 -24.47 -71.59
CA SER A 8 -73.30 -24.25 -70.58
C SER A 8 -73.84 -23.36 -69.45
N HIS A 9 -73.61 -23.76 -68.19
CA HIS A 9 -73.83 -22.92 -67.01
C HIS A 9 -72.53 -22.15 -66.69
N ARG A 10 -72.59 -20.81 -66.73
CA ARG A 10 -71.62 -19.92 -66.08
C ARG A 10 -72.10 -19.65 -64.65
N LEU A 11 -71.20 -19.77 -63.67
CA LEU A 11 -71.37 -19.21 -62.33
C LEU A 11 -70.29 -18.14 -62.07
N ASN A 12 -70.77 -17.00 -61.58
CA ASN A 12 -70.06 -15.77 -61.27
C ASN A 12 -69.01 -15.94 -60.17
N ARG A 13 -67.81 -15.37 -60.37
CA ARG A 13 -66.82 -15.13 -59.31
C ARG A 13 -66.73 -13.63 -59.05
N ALA A 14 -67.12 -13.19 -57.85
CA ALA A 14 -66.97 -11.80 -57.42
C ALA A 14 -65.47 -11.45 -57.23
N PRO A 15 -64.98 -10.29 -57.70
CA PRO A 15 -63.60 -9.88 -57.44
C PRO A 15 -63.47 -9.28 -56.02
N GLY A 16 -62.56 -9.82 -55.22
CA GLY A 16 -62.18 -9.22 -53.93
C GLY A 16 -61.43 -7.89 -54.13
N ILE A 17 -61.82 -6.86 -53.39
CA ILE A 17 -61.15 -5.55 -53.39
C ILE A 17 -59.88 -5.66 -52.55
N ALA A 18 -58.72 -5.87 -53.19
CA ALA A 18 -57.43 -5.71 -52.55
C ALA A 18 -57.11 -4.21 -52.42
N ARG A 19 -57.32 -3.61 -51.24
CA ARG A 19 -56.80 -2.27 -50.92
C ARG A 19 -55.29 -2.38 -50.64
N HIS A 20 -54.46 -2.11 -51.65
CA HIS A 20 -53.03 -1.93 -51.44
C HIS A 20 -52.78 -0.63 -50.65
N GLY A 21 -52.50 -0.76 -49.35
CA GLY A 21 -52.06 0.35 -48.51
C GLY A 21 -50.75 0.93 -49.05
N ARG A 22 -50.75 2.22 -49.41
CA ARG A 22 -49.57 2.93 -49.95
C ARG A 22 -48.57 3.14 -48.80
N LEU A 23 -47.61 2.23 -48.67
CA LEU A 23 -46.55 2.34 -47.66
C LEU A 23 -45.75 3.63 -47.91
N ARG A 24 -45.57 4.43 -46.85
CA ARG A 24 -44.74 5.64 -46.91
C ARG A 24 -43.32 5.25 -47.35
N ARG A 25 -42.78 5.92 -48.38
CA ARG A 25 -41.37 5.75 -48.79
C ARG A 25 -40.47 6.10 -47.60
N SER A 26 -39.76 5.11 -47.06
CA SER A 26 -38.68 5.34 -46.11
C SER A 26 -37.48 5.91 -46.86
N SER A 27 -36.92 7.02 -46.38
CA SER A 27 -35.63 7.48 -46.92
C SER A 27 -34.51 6.69 -46.23
N PRO A 28 -33.54 6.15 -46.99
CA PRO A 28 -32.43 5.37 -46.41
C PRO A 28 -31.64 6.20 -45.40
N PHE A 29 -31.55 7.52 -45.62
CA PHE A 29 -30.94 8.47 -44.70
C PHE A 29 -31.68 8.58 -43.36
N ALA A 30 -33.02 8.67 -43.37
CA ALA A 30 -33.80 8.73 -42.14
C ALA A 30 -33.73 7.42 -41.34
N THR A 31 -33.63 6.27 -42.02
CA THR A 31 -33.40 4.99 -41.37
C THR A 31 -32.01 4.93 -40.74
N ALA A 32 -30.96 5.35 -41.47
CA ALA A 32 -29.59 5.39 -40.96
C ALA A 32 -29.44 6.36 -39.77
N ALA A 33 -30.06 7.54 -39.83
CA ALA A 33 -30.04 8.50 -38.73
C ALA A 33 -30.74 7.95 -37.48
N LYS A 34 -31.86 7.22 -37.64
CA LYS A 34 -32.56 6.55 -36.54
C LYS A 34 -31.74 5.42 -35.93
N THR A 35 -31.07 4.60 -36.74
CA THR A 35 -30.23 3.52 -36.22
C THR A 35 -29.01 4.06 -35.49
N VAL A 36 -28.32 5.07 -36.03
CA VAL A 36 -27.20 5.74 -35.34
C VAL A 36 -27.68 6.38 -34.03
N SER A 37 -28.81 7.09 -34.04
CA SER A 37 -29.36 7.69 -32.82
C SER A 37 -29.71 6.64 -31.77
N ALA A 38 -30.29 5.50 -32.19
CA ALA A 38 -30.59 4.38 -31.29
C ALA A 38 -29.32 3.75 -30.72
N VAL A 39 -28.28 3.55 -31.53
CA VAL A 39 -26.98 3.02 -31.07
C VAL A 39 -26.32 3.96 -30.07
N VAL A 40 -26.31 5.27 -30.36
CA VAL A 40 -25.75 6.28 -29.45
C VAL A 40 -26.55 6.34 -28.14
N ALA A 41 -27.89 6.31 -28.22
CA ALA A 41 -28.74 6.29 -27.04
C ALA A 41 -28.50 5.03 -26.18
N VAL A 42 -28.43 3.86 -26.80
CA VAL A 42 -28.12 2.60 -26.10
C VAL A 42 -26.72 2.67 -25.49
N ALA A 43 -25.72 3.20 -26.19
CA ALA A 43 -24.36 3.33 -25.69
C ALA A 43 -24.28 4.26 -24.47
N LEU A 44 -24.97 5.42 -24.52
CA LEU A 44 -25.03 6.37 -23.41
C LEU A 44 -25.80 5.82 -22.21
N VAL A 45 -26.96 5.18 -22.43
CA VAL A 45 -27.73 4.59 -21.34
C VAL A 45 -26.97 3.42 -20.71
N SER A 46 -26.34 2.58 -21.53
CA SER A 46 -25.53 1.45 -21.05
C SER A 46 -24.33 1.95 -20.26
N SER A 47 -23.61 2.97 -20.74
CA SER A 47 -22.45 3.51 -20.03
C SER A 47 -22.86 4.13 -18.71
N VAL A 48 -23.89 4.98 -18.68
CA VAL A 48 -24.40 5.59 -17.44
C VAL A 48 -24.87 4.52 -16.45
N SER A 49 -25.59 3.50 -16.94
CA SER A 49 -26.09 2.41 -16.07
C SER A 49 -24.95 1.58 -15.49
N VAL A 50 -23.95 1.21 -16.31
CA VAL A 50 -22.78 0.46 -15.84
C VAL A 50 -21.98 1.29 -14.84
N THR A 51 -21.77 2.59 -15.10
CA THR A 51 -21.09 3.49 -14.17
C THR A 51 -21.87 3.64 -12.86
N ALA A 52 -23.19 3.78 -12.93
CA ALA A 52 -24.04 3.89 -11.74
C ALA A 52 -24.04 2.60 -10.91
N ILE A 53 -24.12 1.43 -11.55
CA ILE A 53 -24.03 0.13 -10.88
C ILE A 53 -22.65 -0.06 -10.25
N ALA A 54 -21.57 0.27 -10.96
CA ALA A 54 -20.21 0.18 -10.44
C ALA A 54 -20.00 1.13 -9.24
N ALA A 55 -20.46 2.38 -9.33
CA ALA A 55 -20.40 3.34 -8.23
C ALA A 55 -21.22 2.88 -7.02
N LYS A 56 -22.40 2.30 -7.26
CA LYS A 56 -23.24 1.73 -6.19
C LYS A 56 -22.55 0.54 -5.53
N GLN A 57 -22.02 -0.41 -6.31
CA GLN A 57 -21.28 -1.56 -5.77
C GLN A 57 -20.06 -1.12 -4.94
N VAL A 58 -19.33 -0.11 -5.39
CA VAL A 58 -18.21 0.47 -4.62
C VAL A 58 -18.69 1.08 -3.31
N THR A 59 -19.81 1.80 -3.34
CA THR A 59 -20.37 2.41 -2.13
C THR A 59 -20.94 1.35 -1.18
N ASP A 60 -21.51 0.28 -1.71
CA ASP A 60 -22.00 -0.87 -0.93
C ASP A 60 -20.82 -1.68 -0.34
N ASP A 61 -19.68 -1.76 -1.03
CA ASP A 61 -18.45 -2.41 -0.55
C ASP A 61 -17.71 -1.59 0.53
N LEU A 62 -17.92 -0.27 0.57
CA LEU A 62 -17.32 0.64 1.54
C LEU A 62 -18.27 0.82 2.73
N GLY A 63 -17.94 0.24 3.89
CA GLY A 63 -18.70 0.45 5.13
C GLY A 63 -18.71 1.92 5.60
N ASP A 64 -19.18 2.22 6.81
CA ASP A 64 -19.22 3.61 7.28
C ASP A 64 -17.82 4.21 7.52
N GLY A 65 -16.85 3.36 7.88
CA GLY A 65 -15.50 3.76 8.29
C GLY A 65 -15.48 4.24 9.74
N VAL A 66 -14.29 4.22 10.35
CA VAL A 66 -14.10 4.58 11.75
C VAL A 66 -13.86 6.08 11.88
N GLU A 67 -14.63 6.74 12.74
CA GLU A 67 -14.39 8.13 13.13
C GLU A 67 -13.10 8.21 13.97
N ILE A 68 -12.15 9.04 13.53
CA ILE A 68 -10.91 9.31 14.27
C ILE A 68 -10.95 10.74 14.78
N GLN A 69 -10.70 10.92 16.08
CA GLN A 69 -10.75 12.23 16.73
C GLN A 69 -9.69 13.17 16.11
N GLY A 70 -10.09 14.41 15.81
CA GLY A 70 -9.19 15.42 15.24
C GLY A 70 -8.95 15.31 13.73
N GLN A 71 -9.42 14.25 13.06
CA GLN A 71 -9.37 14.18 11.61
C GLN A 71 -10.50 15.02 10.98
N PRO A 72 -10.26 15.66 9.81
CA PRO A 72 -11.30 16.39 9.10
C PRO A 72 -12.45 15.46 8.69
N ALA A 73 -13.66 16.02 8.65
CA ALA A 73 -14.85 15.28 8.22
C ALA A 73 -14.62 14.63 6.85
N PRO A 74 -15.11 13.40 6.63
CA PRO A 74 -14.91 12.69 5.37
C PRO A 74 -15.40 13.52 4.18
N GLN A 75 -14.62 13.54 3.09
CA GLN A 75 -15.12 14.05 1.82
C GLN A 75 -16.25 13.15 1.33
N ALA A 76 -17.22 13.70 0.60
CA ALA A 76 -18.36 12.94 0.10
C ALA A 76 -17.89 11.69 -0.67
N LYS A 77 -18.30 10.50 -0.19
CA LYS A 77 -18.00 9.20 -0.81
C LYS A 77 -18.54 9.19 -2.25
N GLY A 78 -17.76 8.64 -3.18
CA GLY A 78 -18.24 8.32 -4.53
C GLY A 78 -18.17 9.45 -5.57
N GLY A 79 -17.54 10.58 -5.27
CA GLY A 79 -17.15 11.54 -6.29
C GLY A 79 -16.02 10.98 -7.17
N ALA A 80 -16.13 11.07 -8.49
CA ALA A 80 -15.05 10.69 -9.39
C ALA A 80 -13.81 11.58 -9.13
N LYS A 81 -12.84 11.07 -8.38
CA LYS A 81 -11.55 11.74 -8.18
C LYS A 81 -10.71 11.61 -9.46
N PRO A 82 -9.92 12.64 -9.82
CA PRO A 82 -8.98 12.51 -10.92
C PRO A 82 -7.97 11.40 -10.63
N ILE A 83 -7.65 10.61 -11.66
CA ILE A 83 -6.58 9.60 -11.62
C ILE A 83 -5.24 10.33 -11.69
N SER A 84 -4.82 10.89 -10.56
CA SER A 84 -3.57 11.63 -10.39
C SER A 84 -2.94 11.26 -9.05
N ALA A 85 -1.65 11.56 -8.87
CA ALA A 85 -1.03 11.42 -7.56
C ALA A 85 -1.73 12.30 -6.51
N PHE A 86 -1.66 11.89 -5.25
CA PHE A 86 -2.18 12.63 -4.11
C PHE A 86 -1.62 14.05 -4.05
N LYS A 87 -2.39 15.05 -3.63
CA LYS A 87 -1.88 16.42 -3.57
C LYS A 87 -1.21 16.67 -2.23
N GLY A 88 0.09 17.00 -2.24
CA GLY A 88 0.86 17.25 -1.03
C GLY A 88 1.27 15.94 -0.33
N GLY A 89 1.66 16.07 0.94
CA GLY A 89 2.18 14.96 1.74
C GLY A 89 1.10 14.34 2.59
N PHE A 90 1.35 13.14 3.10
CA PHE A 90 0.41 12.49 3.99
C PHE A 90 1.06 11.60 5.03
N ASN A 91 0.37 11.45 6.16
CA ASN A 91 0.68 10.47 7.19
C ASN A 91 -0.45 9.44 7.27
N MET A 92 -0.09 8.17 7.20
CA MET A 92 -1.01 7.04 7.28
C MET A 92 -0.54 6.03 8.32
N LEU A 93 -1.42 5.64 9.24
CA LEU A 93 -1.17 4.58 10.21
C LEU A 93 -1.82 3.26 9.75
N VAL A 94 -1.03 2.20 9.66
CA VAL A 94 -1.50 0.84 9.43
C VAL A 94 -1.32 0.03 10.71
N VAL A 95 -2.41 -0.53 11.21
CA VAL A 95 -2.46 -1.29 12.47
C VAL A 95 -2.80 -2.75 12.17
N GLY A 96 -1.96 -3.69 12.59
CA GLY A 96 -2.30 -5.11 12.57
C GLY A 96 -2.88 -5.54 13.90
N THR A 97 -4.07 -6.14 13.89
CA THR A 97 -4.77 -6.56 15.11
C THR A 97 -4.76 -8.07 15.29
N ASP A 98 -4.49 -8.49 16.53
CA ASP A 98 -4.69 -9.85 17.03
C ASP A 98 -6.15 -9.98 17.49
N ASN A 99 -6.83 -11.05 17.05
CA ASN A 99 -8.15 -11.48 17.54
C ASN A 99 -9.29 -10.51 17.16
N ASP A 100 -9.52 -10.42 15.85
CA ASP A 100 -10.69 -9.76 15.25
C ASP A 100 -11.96 -10.64 15.41
N PRO A 101 -13.17 -10.07 15.58
CA PRO A 101 -14.40 -10.87 15.73
C PRO A 101 -14.70 -11.81 14.55
N GLU A 102 -14.22 -11.49 13.34
CA GLU A 102 -14.34 -12.36 12.16
C GLU A 102 -13.18 -13.37 12.02
N GLN A 103 -12.25 -13.39 12.98
CA GLN A 103 -11.10 -14.28 12.99
C GLN A 103 -11.53 -15.71 13.31
N SER A 104 -10.97 -16.66 12.57
CA SER A 104 -11.17 -18.08 12.84
C SER A 104 -10.61 -18.47 14.22
N ALA A 105 -11.36 -19.29 14.97
CA ALA A 105 -10.90 -19.91 16.21
C ALA A 105 -9.59 -20.71 16.05
N ALA A 106 -9.21 -21.06 14.81
CA ALA A 106 -7.93 -21.69 14.48
C ALA A 106 -6.70 -20.86 14.91
N PHE A 107 -6.86 -19.56 15.17
CA PHE A 107 -5.78 -18.67 15.59
C PHE A 107 -5.76 -18.40 17.10
N GLY A 108 -6.61 -19.09 17.88
CA GLY A 108 -6.78 -18.90 19.32
C GLY A 108 -7.80 -17.80 19.66
N GLU A 109 -8.50 -17.97 20.78
CA GLU A 109 -9.41 -16.96 21.34
C GLU A 109 -8.68 -16.11 22.39
N ARG A 110 -8.92 -14.81 22.40
CA ARG A 110 -8.47 -13.90 23.47
C ARG A 110 -9.59 -13.02 24.00
N ASP A 111 -9.44 -12.55 25.24
CA ASP A 111 -10.41 -11.66 25.90
C ASP A 111 -10.35 -10.21 25.40
N ALA A 112 -9.25 -9.82 24.74
CA ALA A 112 -9.03 -8.46 24.23
C ALA A 112 -8.33 -8.48 22.87
N THR A 113 -8.73 -7.55 21.99
CA THR A 113 -8.07 -7.30 20.71
C THR A 113 -6.89 -6.34 20.91
N LEU A 114 -5.68 -6.77 20.52
CA LEU A 114 -4.44 -5.98 20.66
C LEU A 114 -3.94 -5.49 19.31
N ASN A 115 -3.32 -4.31 19.27
CA ASN A 115 -2.57 -3.84 18.11
C ASN A 115 -1.11 -4.34 18.14
N ASP A 116 -0.89 -5.52 17.56
CA ASP A 116 0.41 -6.17 17.52
C ASP A 116 1.35 -5.62 16.45
N VAL A 117 0.85 -4.93 15.42
CA VAL A 117 1.67 -4.26 14.40
C VAL A 117 1.23 -2.81 14.29
N ASN A 118 2.18 -1.89 14.26
CA ASN A 118 1.92 -0.45 14.18
C ASN A 118 2.91 0.17 13.20
N ILE A 119 2.48 0.50 11.99
CA ILE A 119 3.33 1.06 10.95
C ILE A 119 2.81 2.44 10.57
N LEU A 120 3.58 3.47 10.90
CA LEU A 120 3.33 4.83 10.48
C LEU A 120 4.07 5.11 9.17
N LEU A 121 3.32 5.30 8.08
CA LEU A 121 3.84 5.74 6.80
C LEU A 121 3.74 7.26 6.70
N HIS A 122 4.85 7.92 6.42
CA HIS A 122 4.93 9.30 6.00
C HIS A 122 5.39 9.39 4.54
N VAL A 123 4.72 10.24 3.75
CA VAL A 123 5.12 10.59 2.38
C VAL A 123 5.25 12.10 2.28
N SER A 124 6.44 12.56 1.89
CA SER A 124 6.79 13.98 1.70
C SER A 124 5.88 14.70 0.71
N ALA A 125 5.69 16.01 0.87
CA ALA A 125 4.72 16.75 0.06
C ALA A 125 5.05 16.88 -1.43
N ASP A 126 6.32 16.73 -1.78
CA ASP A 126 6.81 16.72 -3.16
C ASP A 126 6.98 15.30 -3.73
N HIS A 127 6.62 14.27 -2.96
CA HIS A 127 6.74 12.84 -3.30
C HIS A 127 8.18 12.44 -3.66
N THR A 128 9.18 13.04 -3.02
CA THR A 128 10.59 12.71 -3.25
C THR A 128 11.14 11.69 -2.27
N ASN A 129 10.56 11.56 -1.09
CA ASN A 129 10.90 10.57 -0.08
C ASN A 129 9.67 10.05 0.71
N ALA A 130 9.81 8.86 1.28
CA ALA A 130 8.84 8.28 2.21
C ALA A 130 9.54 7.52 3.33
N THR A 131 8.92 7.48 4.51
CA THR A 131 9.42 6.72 5.66
C THR A 131 8.29 5.93 6.29
N ALA A 132 8.46 4.62 6.43
CA ALA A 132 7.59 3.75 7.19
C ALA A 132 8.27 3.42 8.53
N VAL A 133 7.67 3.86 9.64
CA VAL A 133 8.17 3.64 11.00
C VAL A 133 7.35 2.54 11.66
N SER A 134 7.97 1.38 11.90
CA SER A 134 7.41 0.30 12.70
C SER A 134 7.57 0.60 14.18
N ILE A 135 6.46 0.82 14.89
CA ILE A 135 6.45 1.12 16.33
C ILE A 135 6.30 -0.20 17.09
N PRO A 136 7.29 -0.58 17.94
CA PRO A 136 7.23 -1.83 18.70
C PRO A 136 5.95 -1.91 19.53
N ARG A 137 5.29 -3.07 19.49
CA ARG A 137 3.99 -3.25 20.15
C ARG A 137 4.11 -3.10 21.68
N ASP A 138 5.28 -3.45 22.21
CA ASP A 138 5.63 -3.40 23.63
C ASP A 138 6.31 -2.07 24.02
N LEU A 139 6.31 -1.05 23.12
CA LEU A 139 6.80 0.30 23.43
C LEU A 139 5.93 0.95 24.49
N VAL A 140 6.54 1.33 25.61
CA VAL A 140 5.85 1.99 26.72
C VAL A 140 5.71 3.48 26.41
N THR A 141 4.47 3.95 26.32
CA THR A 141 4.11 5.33 25.98
C THR A 141 2.88 5.78 26.76
N PRO A 142 2.66 7.09 26.95
CA PRO A 142 1.36 7.60 27.36
C PRO A 142 0.28 7.21 26.34
N ILE A 143 -0.88 6.79 26.85
CA ILE A 143 -2.10 6.58 26.05
C ILE A 143 -3.09 7.68 26.43
N PRO A 144 -3.53 8.54 25.50
CA PRO A 144 -4.47 9.61 25.81
C PRO A 144 -5.86 9.05 26.12
N ALA A 145 -6.72 9.88 26.73
CA ALA A 145 -8.12 9.54 26.86
C ALA A 145 -8.75 9.44 25.46
N CYS A 146 -9.47 8.36 25.19
CA CYS A 146 -10.01 8.08 23.85
C CYS A 146 -11.45 7.56 23.92
N LYS A 147 -12.26 7.89 22.91
CA LYS A 147 -13.64 7.42 22.81
C LYS A 147 -13.66 5.89 22.63
N LYS A 148 -14.49 5.20 23.43
CA LYS A 148 -14.69 3.74 23.34
C LYS A 148 -15.52 3.38 22.11
N THR A 149 -15.27 2.20 21.54
CA THR A 149 -15.97 1.69 20.36
C THR A 149 -17.42 1.26 20.67
N ASP A 150 -17.69 0.83 21.90
CA ASP A 150 -19.02 0.39 22.37
C ASP A 150 -19.98 1.54 22.70
N GLY A 151 -19.53 2.79 22.56
CA GLY A 151 -20.33 3.98 22.87
C GLY A 151 -20.54 4.25 24.37
N THR A 152 -19.93 3.48 25.27
CA THR A 152 -20.10 3.63 26.73
C THR A 152 -19.36 4.84 27.31
N GLY A 153 -18.62 5.58 26.48
CA GLY A 153 -17.98 6.85 26.85
C GLY A 153 -16.52 6.91 26.41
N THR A 154 -15.66 7.33 27.33
CA THR A 154 -14.24 7.59 27.09
C THR A 154 -13.39 6.74 28.03
N ALA A 155 -12.40 6.02 27.50
CA ALA A 155 -11.37 5.37 28.29
C ALA A 155 -10.45 6.45 28.92
N PRO A 156 -10.06 6.34 30.20
CA PRO A 156 -9.23 7.34 30.86
C PRO A 156 -7.81 7.36 30.27
N ALA A 157 -7.15 8.52 30.34
CA ALA A 157 -5.75 8.62 29.97
C ALA A 157 -4.87 7.78 30.91
N MET A 158 -3.86 7.13 30.34
CA MET A 158 -2.87 6.33 31.08
C MET A 158 -1.49 6.92 30.86
N ALA A 159 -0.74 7.12 31.95
CA ALA A 159 0.55 7.80 31.89
C ALA A 159 1.64 6.98 31.18
N ALA A 160 1.59 5.65 31.29
CA ALA A 160 2.56 4.74 30.68
C ALA A 160 1.97 3.34 30.53
N GLN A 161 1.82 2.88 29.29
CA GLN A 161 1.39 1.53 28.94
C GLN A 161 2.09 1.05 27.67
N PRO A 162 2.29 -0.27 27.49
CA PRO A 162 2.62 -0.83 26.19
C PRO A 162 1.59 -0.41 25.13
N ILE A 163 2.04 0.11 23.99
CA ILE A 163 1.16 0.68 22.98
C ILE A 163 0.14 -0.32 22.42
N ASN A 164 0.43 -1.63 22.44
CA ASN A 164 -0.44 -2.69 21.94
C ASN A 164 -1.79 -2.84 22.67
N THR A 165 -1.95 -2.22 23.84
CA THR A 165 -3.23 -2.20 24.56
C THR A 165 -4.19 -1.14 24.03
N SER A 166 -3.68 -0.15 23.27
CA SER A 166 -4.47 1.00 22.81
C SER A 166 -5.72 0.59 22.01
N PHE A 167 -5.63 -0.48 21.21
CA PHE A 167 -6.78 -0.95 20.44
C PHE A 167 -7.94 -1.44 21.35
N GLY A 168 -7.62 -2.10 22.46
CA GLY A 168 -8.62 -2.54 23.43
C GLY A 168 -9.36 -1.39 24.12
N GLU A 169 -8.72 -0.23 24.25
CA GLU A 169 -9.28 0.94 24.94
C GLU A 169 -10.29 1.72 24.10
N GLY A 170 -10.07 1.79 22.78
CA GLY A 170 -10.94 2.59 21.89
C GLY A 170 -10.74 2.32 20.40
N GLY A 171 -10.33 1.11 20.05
CA GLY A 171 -10.12 0.65 18.68
C GLY A 171 -9.10 1.48 17.91
N LEU A 172 -9.27 1.53 16.58
CA LEU A 172 -8.39 2.26 15.67
C LEU A 172 -8.23 3.75 16.01
N ASN A 173 -9.28 4.37 16.57
CA ASN A 173 -9.21 5.76 17.03
C ASN A 173 -8.15 5.91 18.14
N CYS A 174 -8.20 5.08 19.17
CA CYS A 174 -7.29 5.19 20.30
C CYS A 174 -5.84 4.94 19.89
N VAL A 175 -5.58 3.91 19.05
CA VAL A 175 -4.23 3.67 18.51
C VAL A 175 -3.73 4.90 17.72
N THR A 176 -4.59 5.50 16.90
CA THR A 176 -4.21 6.68 16.12
C THR A 176 -3.88 7.87 17.01
N GLN A 177 -4.67 8.13 18.05
CA GLN A 177 -4.39 9.20 19.01
C GLN A 177 -3.09 8.95 19.79
N THR A 178 -2.82 7.71 20.20
CA THR A 178 -1.58 7.34 20.88
C THR A 178 -0.37 7.60 19.98
N VAL A 179 -0.40 7.16 18.72
CA VAL A 179 0.72 7.37 17.78
C VAL A 179 0.88 8.85 17.42
N ALA A 180 -0.23 9.59 17.25
CA ALA A 180 -0.18 11.04 17.02
C ALA A 180 0.46 11.78 18.21
N GLY A 181 0.10 11.40 19.45
CA GLY A 181 0.71 11.93 20.66
C GLY A 181 2.19 11.58 20.83
N LEU A 182 2.57 10.34 20.51
CA LEU A 182 3.95 9.85 20.59
C LEU A 182 4.87 10.57 19.58
N THR A 183 4.39 10.80 18.37
CA THR A 183 5.22 11.30 17.26
C THR A 183 5.08 12.81 17.04
N GLY A 184 3.98 13.40 17.50
CA GLY A 184 3.59 14.78 17.22
C GLY A 184 3.27 15.04 15.76
N LEU A 185 2.89 14.00 15.00
CA LEU A 185 2.44 14.12 13.61
C LEU A 185 0.91 14.17 13.54
N ASP A 186 0.40 14.90 12.55
CA ASP A 186 -1.00 14.85 12.16
C ASP A 186 -1.23 13.60 11.29
N ILE A 187 -1.88 12.58 11.85
CA ILE A 187 -2.19 11.32 11.16
C ILE A 187 -3.55 11.47 10.49
N GLN A 188 -3.53 11.68 9.18
CA GLN A 188 -4.73 11.97 8.39
C GLN A 188 -5.52 10.71 8.04
N TYR A 189 -4.82 9.58 7.93
CA TYR A 189 -5.39 8.32 7.46
C TYR A 189 -4.99 7.19 8.40
N SER A 190 -5.94 6.32 8.73
CA SER A 190 -5.66 5.12 9.51
C SER A 190 -6.41 3.92 8.93
N ALA A 191 -5.81 2.74 9.04
CA ALA A 191 -6.43 1.46 8.71
C ALA A 191 -6.02 0.40 9.73
N ALA A 192 -6.96 -0.46 10.11
CA ALA A 192 -6.70 -1.69 10.84
C ALA A 192 -6.89 -2.91 9.93
N VAL A 193 -6.00 -3.89 10.05
CA VAL A 193 -6.02 -5.13 9.28
C VAL A 193 -5.91 -6.33 10.23
N SER A 194 -6.84 -7.27 10.08
CA SER A 194 -6.83 -8.54 10.80
C SER A 194 -5.98 -9.58 10.06
N PHE A 195 -5.83 -10.77 10.64
CA PHE A 195 -5.12 -11.89 9.99
C PHE A 195 -5.72 -12.28 8.64
N LYS A 196 -7.04 -12.36 8.56
CA LYS A 196 -7.77 -12.58 7.30
C LYS A 196 -7.47 -11.47 6.30
N GLY A 197 -7.44 -10.23 6.75
CA GLY A 197 -7.10 -9.10 5.89
C GLY A 197 -5.69 -9.21 5.30
N VAL A 198 -4.69 -9.62 6.09
CA VAL A 198 -3.33 -9.85 5.58
C VAL A 198 -3.30 -10.94 4.52
N ILE A 199 -3.99 -12.07 4.75
CA ILE A 199 -4.12 -13.17 3.78
C ILE A 199 -4.70 -12.64 2.47
N GLU A 200 -5.86 -11.98 2.52
CA GLU A 200 -6.53 -11.49 1.32
C GLU A 200 -5.75 -10.39 0.59
N MET A 201 -5.06 -9.52 1.31
CA MET A 201 -4.21 -8.51 0.70
C MET A 201 -3.01 -9.13 -0.01
N SER A 202 -2.33 -10.10 0.62
CA SER A 202 -1.23 -10.80 -0.04
C SER A 202 -1.70 -11.59 -1.27
N ASN A 203 -2.93 -12.13 -1.25
CA ASN A 203 -3.57 -12.76 -2.40
C ASN A 203 -3.84 -11.77 -3.53
N ALA A 204 -4.37 -10.59 -3.20
CA ALA A 204 -4.66 -9.53 -4.17
C ALA A 204 -3.39 -8.98 -4.86
N ILE A 205 -2.26 -9.00 -4.16
CA ILE A 205 -0.94 -8.63 -4.70
C ILE A 205 -0.39 -9.72 -5.65
N GLY A 206 -0.73 -10.99 -5.40
CA GLY A 206 -0.18 -12.15 -6.11
C GLY A 206 1.12 -12.69 -5.51
N GLY A 207 1.32 -12.46 -4.21
CA GLY A 207 2.48 -12.93 -3.45
C GLY A 207 3.68 -11.97 -3.45
N VAL A 208 4.59 -12.18 -2.50
CA VAL A 208 5.79 -11.35 -2.28
C VAL A 208 7.02 -12.26 -2.15
N PRO A 209 8.07 -12.08 -2.97
CA PRO A 209 9.32 -12.82 -2.83
C PRO A 209 10.05 -12.36 -1.57
N VAL A 210 10.37 -13.27 -0.66
CA VAL A 210 11.05 -12.98 0.60
C VAL A 210 12.28 -13.87 0.71
N CYS A 211 13.43 -13.26 1.00
CA CYS A 211 14.66 -13.99 1.27
C CYS A 211 14.75 -14.34 2.76
N VAL A 212 15.14 -15.57 3.06
CA VAL A 212 15.52 -16.02 4.40
C VAL A 212 16.94 -16.59 4.33
N ALA A 213 17.82 -16.12 5.20
CA ALA A 213 19.25 -16.43 5.15
C ALA A 213 19.53 -17.89 5.52
N GLN A 214 18.77 -18.39 6.48
CA GLN A 214 18.76 -19.76 6.95
C GLN A 214 17.32 -20.27 7.00
N PRO A 215 17.10 -21.59 7.06
CA PRO A 215 15.74 -22.12 7.19
C PRO A 215 15.07 -21.56 8.44
N ILE A 216 13.84 -21.09 8.30
CA ILE A 216 13.04 -20.56 9.39
C ILE A 216 11.89 -21.52 9.68
N THR A 217 11.81 -21.98 10.92
CA THR A 217 10.68 -22.77 11.41
C THR A 217 10.14 -22.12 12.68
N ASP A 218 8.83 -21.94 12.76
CA ASP A 218 8.15 -21.38 13.93
C ASP A 218 6.86 -22.17 14.22
N SER A 219 6.88 -22.97 15.30
CA SER A 219 5.73 -23.79 15.70
C SER A 219 4.54 -22.98 16.18
N TYR A 220 4.73 -21.72 16.59
CA TYR A 220 3.65 -20.84 17.06
C TYR A 220 2.81 -20.30 15.91
N THR A 221 3.41 -20.12 14.74
CA THR A 221 2.74 -19.63 13.54
C THR A 221 2.52 -20.70 12.48
N GLY A 222 3.19 -21.85 12.61
CA GLY A 222 3.22 -22.91 11.59
C GLY A 222 4.15 -22.61 10.42
N LEU A 223 5.00 -21.58 10.52
CA LEU A 223 5.92 -21.20 9.46
C LEU A 223 7.01 -22.26 9.27
N ASN A 224 7.30 -22.60 8.02
CA ASN A 224 8.40 -23.47 7.65
C ASN A 224 8.92 -23.05 6.26
N LEU A 225 10.02 -22.31 6.23
CA LEU A 225 10.64 -21.80 5.01
C LEU A 225 12.05 -22.36 4.85
N PRO A 226 12.43 -22.87 3.65
CA PRO A 226 13.81 -23.22 3.36
C PRO A 226 14.67 -21.96 3.23
N ALA A 227 15.99 -22.10 3.37
CA ALA A 227 16.93 -21.02 3.03
C ALA A 227 16.76 -20.58 1.56
N GLY A 228 16.93 -19.28 1.30
CA GLY A 228 16.78 -18.68 -0.03
C GLY A 228 15.51 -17.85 -0.17
N THR A 229 15.06 -17.66 -1.40
CA THR A 229 13.87 -16.84 -1.69
C THR A 229 12.62 -17.71 -1.86
N SER A 230 11.56 -17.38 -1.12
CA SER A 230 10.23 -17.98 -1.25
C SER A 230 9.19 -16.89 -1.57
N THR A 231 8.27 -17.15 -2.50
CA THR A 231 7.15 -16.24 -2.76
C THR A 231 6.04 -16.53 -1.76
N LEU A 232 5.85 -15.61 -0.81
CA LEU A 232 4.89 -15.75 0.26
C LEU A 232 3.54 -15.14 -0.13
N GLN A 233 2.47 -15.91 0.06
CA GLN A 233 1.10 -15.50 -0.21
C GLN A 233 0.15 -16.21 0.79
N GLY A 234 -0.98 -15.59 1.08
CA GLY A 234 -2.03 -16.16 1.94
C GLY A 234 -1.53 -16.47 3.34
N ASP A 235 -1.79 -17.69 3.80
CA ASP A 235 -1.42 -18.16 5.14
C ASP A 235 0.09 -18.13 5.39
N GLU A 236 0.92 -18.40 4.37
CA GLU A 236 2.38 -18.34 4.51
C GLU A 236 2.88 -16.90 4.73
N ALA A 237 2.29 -15.93 4.03
CA ALA A 237 2.59 -14.51 4.24
C ALA A 237 2.19 -14.07 5.66
N LEU A 238 1.02 -14.50 6.13
CA LEU A 238 0.57 -14.25 7.49
C LEU A 238 1.50 -14.89 8.53
N ALA A 239 1.85 -16.17 8.34
CA ALA A 239 2.71 -16.91 9.26
C ALA A 239 4.11 -16.27 9.35
N PHE A 240 4.63 -15.77 8.23
CA PHE A 240 5.88 -15.01 8.19
C PHE A 240 5.78 -13.67 8.91
N LEU A 241 4.75 -12.86 8.64
CA LEU A 241 4.59 -11.56 9.31
C LEU A 241 4.33 -11.67 10.82
N ARG A 242 3.89 -12.84 11.29
CA ARG A 242 3.66 -13.15 12.71
C ARG A 242 4.84 -13.82 13.40
N THR A 243 5.82 -14.35 12.67
CA THR A 243 6.91 -15.13 13.29
C THR A 243 7.72 -14.25 14.22
N ARG A 244 7.87 -14.72 15.46
CA ARG A 244 8.70 -14.08 16.48
C ARG A 244 9.83 -15.02 16.86
N HIS A 245 9.46 -16.26 17.17
CA HIS A 245 10.36 -17.28 17.68
C HIS A 245 11.19 -17.96 16.59
N GLY A 246 10.82 -17.77 15.31
CA GLY A 246 11.60 -18.25 14.17
C GLY A 246 12.69 -17.29 13.69
N VAL A 247 12.76 -16.04 14.19
CA VAL A 247 13.65 -14.99 13.65
C VAL A 247 14.46 -14.26 14.72
N GLY A 248 15.66 -13.81 14.32
CA GLY A 248 16.54 -12.96 15.13
C GLY A 248 16.84 -13.54 16.51
N ASP A 249 16.41 -12.83 17.55
CA ASP A 249 16.59 -13.19 18.96
C ASP A 249 15.29 -13.72 19.62
N GLY A 250 14.24 -13.97 18.84
CA GLY A 250 12.95 -14.43 19.36
C GLY A 250 12.05 -13.29 19.85
N SER A 251 12.53 -12.03 19.80
CA SER A 251 11.81 -10.85 20.30
C SER A 251 10.88 -10.23 19.24
N ASP A 252 10.14 -9.20 19.66
CA ASP A 252 9.37 -8.37 18.74
C ASP A 252 10.26 -7.54 17.80
N LEU A 253 11.45 -7.13 18.25
CA LEU A 253 12.37 -6.31 17.43
C LEU A 253 12.94 -7.15 16.26
N GLY A 254 13.23 -8.44 16.52
CA GLY A 254 13.58 -9.39 15.47
C GLY A 254 12.46 -9.59 14.44
N ARG A 255 11.20 -9.67 14.91
CA ARG A 255 10.02 -9.72 14.03
C ARG A 255 9.90 -8.46 13.18
N ILE A 256 10.08 -7.26 13.76
CA ILE A 256 10.01 -6.00 13.03
C ILE A 256 11.03 -5.97 11.88
N SER A 257 12.26 -6.40 12.14
CA SER A 257 13.30 -6.50 11.10
C SER A 257 12.82 -7.38 9.93
N SER A 258 12.22 -8.54 10.21
CA SER A 258 11.65 -9.43 9.18
C SER A 258 10.42 -8.83 8.47
N GLN A 259 9.58 -8.07 9.17
CA GLN A 259 8.49 -7.34 8.54
C GLN A 259 9.01 -6.27 7.57
N GLN A 260 10.13 -5.61 7.88
CA GLN A 260 10.77 -4.67 6.95
C GLN A 260 11.34 -5.38 5.70
N VAL A 261 11.86 -6.61 5.84
CA VAL A 261 12.26 -7.45 4.69
C VAL A 261 11.04 -7.69 3.78
N PHE A 262 9.90 -8.07 4.36
CA PHE A 262 8.65 -8.27 3.61
C PHE A 262 8.16 -6.99 2.95
N LEU A 263 8.06 -5.88 3.68
CA LEU A 263 7.50 -4.61 3.19
C LEU A 263 8.38 -3.97 2.11
N SER A 264 9.70 -4.04 2.26
CA SER A 264 10.63 -3.58 1.23
C SER A 264 10.46 -4.40 -0.06
N SER A 265 10.32 -5.72 0.07
CA SER A 265 10.11 -6.60 -1.09
C SER A 265 8.72 -6.44 -1.70
N LEU A 266 7.71 -6.20 -0.88
CA LEU A 266 6.36 -5.88 -1.32
C LEU A 266 6.38 -4.60 -2.17
N LEU A 267 7.04 -3.53 -1.70
CA LEU A 267 7.15 -2.29 -2.46
C LEU A 267 7.87 -2.51 -3.79
N ARG A 268 8.98 -3.26 -3.80
CA ARG A 268 9.68 -3.65 -5.03
C ARG A 268 8.75 -4.41 -5.98
N THR A 269 7.97 -5.35 -5.47
CA THR A 269 7.05 -6.21 -6.25
C THR A 269 5.91 -5.41 -6.87
N VAL A 270 5.25 -4.53 -6.12
CA VAL A 270 4.16 -3.70 -6.67
C VAL A 270 4.65 -2.70 -7.71
N LYS A 271 5.90 -2.23 -7.58
CA LYS A 271 6.54 -1.37 -8.59
C LYS A 271 6.99 -2.16 -9.82
N SER A 272 7.64 -3.31 -9.66
CA SER A 272 8.13 -4.12 -10.77
C SER A 272 7.00 -4.71 -11.62
N ASN A 273 5.88 -5.06 -10.98
CA ASN A 273 4.71 -5.59 -11.67
C ASN A 273 3.86 -4.50 -12.32
N ASP A 274 4.32 -3.23 -12.32
CA ASP A 274 3.58 -2.07 -12.83
C ASP A 274 2.17 -1.94 -12.21
N THR A 275 1.98 -2.45 -10.98
CA THR A 275 0.70 -2.38 -10.28
C THR A 275 0.35 -0.91 -10.02
N LEU A 276 1.34 -0.09 -9.66
CA LEU A 276 1.15 1.34 -9.43
C LEU A 276 1.01 2.15 -10.74
N GLY A 277 1.47 1.65 -11.89
CA GLY A 277 1.28 2.28 -13.19
C GLY A 277 -0.02 1.87 -13.90
N SER A 278 -0.64 0.76 -13.48
CA SER A 278 -1.88 0.25 -14.04
C SER A 278 -3.11 0.72 -13.24
N PRO A 279 -3.98 1.60 -13.80
CA PRO A 279 -5.17 2.08 -13.10
C PRO A 279 -6.11 0.94 -12.66
N THR A 280 -6.19 -0.13 -13.46
CA THR A 280 -7.07 -1.27 -13.16
C THR A 280 -6.52 -2.15 -12.05
N ARG A 281 -5.20 -2.41 -12.01
CA ARG A 281 -4.57 -3.19 -10.93
C ARG A 281 -4.57 -2.40 -9.63
N LEU A 282 -4.22 -1.11 -9.68
CA LEU A 282 -4.23 -0.24 -8.51
C LEU A 282 -5.64 -0.12 -7.92
N TYR A 283 -6.66 0.04 -8.76
CA TYR A 283 -8.05 0.06 -8.31
C TYR A 283 -8.47 -1.27 -7.66
N LYS A 284 -8.09 -2.42 -8.24
CA LYS A 284 -8.36 -3.74 -7.63
C LYS A 284 -7.70 -3.88 -6.27
N LEU A 285 -6.46 -3.43 -6.13
CA LEU A 285 -5.75 -3.46 -4.85
C LEU A 285 -6.41 -2.55 -3.81
N ALA A 286 -6.80 -1.32 -4.20
CA ALA A 286 -7.53 -0.40 -3.33
C ALA A 286 -8.91 -0.96 -2.92
N ARG A 287 -9.61 -1.65 -3.82
CA ARG A 287 -10.87 -2.34 -3.49
C ARG A 287 -10.64 -3.52 -2.53
N ALA A 288 -9.57 -4.29 -2.72
CA ALA A 288 -9.20 -5.36 -1.79
C ALA A 288 -8.94 -4.81 -0.39
N ALA A 289 -8.23 -3.66 -0.28
CA ALA A 289 -8.02 -2.99 1.00
C ALA A 289 -9.35 -2.54 1.63
N ALA A 290 -10.21 -1.89 0.85
CA ALA A 290 -11.54 -1.47 1.30
C ALA A 290 -12.41 -2.63 1.83
N SER A 291 -12.36 -3.80 1.18
CA SER A 291 -13.17 -4.95 1.57
C SER A 291 -12.59 -5.78 2.72
N ASN A 292 -11.31 -5.64 3.04
CA ASN A 292 -10.60 -6.52 3.97
C ASN A 292 -9.93 -5.80 5.15
N MET A 293 -10.12 -4.48 5.25
CA MET A 293 -9.55 -3.65 6.31
C MET A 293 -10.63 -2.74 6.91
N GLN A 294 -10.48 -2.45 8.20
CA GLN A 294 -11.27 -1.41 8.86
C GLN A 294 -10.59 -0.06 8.58
N LEU A 295 -11.20 0.76 7.73
CA LEU A 295 -10.66 2.07 7.34
C LEU A 295 -11.20 3.20 8.20
N SER A 296 -10.37 4.19 8.50
CA SER A 296 -10.83 5.50 8.98
C SER A 296 -11.75 6.16 7.95
N GLN A 297 -12.69 6.99 8.40
CA GLN A 297 -13.61 7.71 7.52
C GLN A 297 -12.91 8.52 6.44
N SER A 298 -11.76 9.12 6.76
CA SER A 298 -10.94 9.90 5.81
C SER A 298 -10.31 9.03 4.71
N LEU A 299 -9.93 7.79 5.03
CA LEU A 299 -9.31 6.83 4.10
C LEU A 299 -10.35 6.00 3.33
N ASN A 300 -11.59 5.96 3.80
CA ASN A 300 -12.68 5.14 3.27
C ASN A 300 -13.26 5.69 1.94
N ASP A 301 -12.36 5.90 0.98
CA ASP A 301 -12.59 6.33 -0.38
C ASP A 301 -11.53 5.68 -1.30
N ILE A 302 -11.98 4.83 -2.23
CA ILE A 302 -11.08 4.12 -3.16
C ILE A 302 -10.26 5.10 -3.99
N GLY A 303 -10.83 6.23 -4.37
CA GLY A 303 -10.11 7.26 -5.12
C GLY A 303 -8.92 7.80 -4.35
N THR A 304 -9.08 8.11 -3.06
CA THR A 304 -7.98 8.53 -2.16
C THR A 304 -6.88 7.47 -2.11
N MET A 305 -7.22 6.19 -1.90
CA MET A 305 -6.23 5.11 -1.90
C MET A 305 -5.49 4.97 -3.25
N VAL A 306 -6.19 5.13 -4.37
CA VAL A 306 -5.58 5.17 -5.72
C VAL A 306 -4.62 6.35 -5.85
N GLN A 307 -5.01 7.55 -5.40
CA GLN A 307 -4.15 8.74 -5.43
C GLN A 307 -2.89 8.57 -4.58
N MET A 308 -3.02 7.96 -3.39
CA MET A 308 -1.89 7.62 -2.52
C MET A 308 -0.97 6.60 -3.18
N GLY A 309 -1.51 5.54 -3.80
CA GLY A 309 -0.70 4.57 -4.54
C GLY A 309 0.05 5.19 -5.72
N LEU A 310 -0.58 6.14 -6.43
CA LEU A 310 0.07 6.90 -7.50
C LEU A 310 1.19 7.81 -7.00
N ALA A 311 1.09 8.36 -5.78
CA ALA A 311 2.18 9.12 -5.16
C ALA A 311 3.42 8.24 -4.90
N LEU A 312 3.23 6.95 -4.61
CA LEU A 312 4.33 5.99 -4.41
C LEU A 312 4.98 5.50 -5.71
N ARG A 313 4.30 5.67 -6.86
CA ARG A 313 4.74 5.14 -8.15
C ARG A 313 6.11 5.66 -8.55
N ASP A 314 6.35 6.96 -8.39
CA ASP A 314 7.54 7.61 -8.93
C ASP A 314 8.64 7.81 -7.86
N LEU A 315 8.39 7.41 -6.61
CA LEU A 315 9.37 7.48 -5.51
C LEU A 315 10.59 6.56 -5.75
N PRO A 316 11.83 7.06 -5.78
CA PRO A 316 13.00 6.20 -5.86
C PRO A 316 13.06 5.25 -4.67
N LEU A 317 13.33 3.96 -4.90
CA LEU A 317 13.38 2.96 -3.81
C LEU A 317 14.42 3.31 -2.73
N ALA A 318 15.54 3.91 -3.13
CA ALA A 318 16.57 4.42 -2.22
C ALA A 318 16.11 5.60 -1.33
N GLN A 319 14.96 6.19 -1.62
CA GLN A 319 14.34 7.29 -0.87
C GLN A 319 13.13 6.83 -0.06
N VAL A 320 12.90 5.52 0.03
CA VAL A 320 11.85 4.92 0.87
C VAL A 320 12.51 4.12 1.97
N ASN A 321 12.43 4.64 3.20
CA ASN A 321 13.04 4.01 4.37
C ASN A 321 11.99 3.23 5.16
N PHE A 322 12.32 2.01 5.56
CA PHE A 322 11.59 1.21 6.55
C PHE A 322 12.43 1.15 7.82
N VAL A 323 11.97 1.78 8.89
CA VAL A 323 12.74 1.94 10.13
C VAL A 323 11.93 1.49 11.34
N GLN A 324 12.61 1.11 12.41
CA GLN A 324 11.98 0.85 13.70
C GLN A 324 11.93 2.14 14.52
N TYR A 325 10.84 2.37 15.26
CA TYR A 325 10.82 3.42 16.26
C TYR A 325 11.94 3.16 17.27
N PRO A 326 12.85 4.12 17.53
CA PRO A 326 13.99 3.88 18.40
C PRO A 326 13.59 3.51 19.82
N GLY A 327 14.07 2.37 20.29
CA GLY A 327 13.83 1.91 21.66
C GLY A 327 14.72 0.74 22.03
N THR A 328 14.80 0.45 23.32
CA THR A 328 15.63 -0.62 23.87
C THR A 328 14.81 -1.52 24.78
N THR A 329 15.07 -2.82 24.71
CA THR A 329 14.57 -3.78 25.70
C THR A 329 15.37 -3.60 26.98
N GLY A 330 14.73 -3.04 28.00
CA GLY A 330 15.45 -2.65 29.22
C GLY A 330 14.60 -2.06 30.33
N GLY A 331 13.27 -2.11 30.18
CA GLY A 331 12.37 -1.60 31.20
C GLY A 331 12.60 -2.25 32.56
N THR A 332 12.28 -1.52 33.62
CA THR A 332 12.42 -1.98 35.00
C THR A 332 11.06 -2.05 35.70
N GLY A 333 10.99 -2.83 36.79
CA GLY A 333 9.77 -2.97 37.57
C GLY A 333 8.60 -3.52 36.75
N VAL A 334 7.46 -2.81 36.74
CA VAL A 334 6.25 -3.26 36.04
C VAL A 334 6.39 -3.27 34.50
N TYR A 335 7.46 -2.70 33.95
CA TYR A 335 7.77 -2.68 32.52
C TYR A 335 8.97 -3.56 32.17
N GLU A 336 9.38 -4.47 33.05
CA GLU A 336 10.43 -5.44 32.74
C GLU A 336 10.11 -6.23 31.46
N GLY A 337 11.09 -6.31 30.56
CA GLY A 337 10.94 -6.95 29.24
C GLY A 337 10.13 -6.14 28.21
N LYS A 338 9.72 -4.90 28.53
CA LYS A 338 9.09 -3.97 27.59
C LYS A 338 10.13 -3.08 26.91
N VAL A 339 9.68 -2.36 25.88
CA VAL A 339 10.53 -1.46 25.10
C VAL A 339 10.42 -0.05 25.66
N GLU A 340 11.53 0.51 26.10
CA GLU A 340 11.62 1.92 26.48
C GLU A 340 12.04 2.77 25.27
N PRO A 341 11.42 3.94 25.04
CA PRO A 341 11.76 4.79 23.90
C PRO A 341 13.15 5.43 24.04
N THR A 342 13.96 5.35 22.98
CA THR A 342 15.22 6.11 22.87
C THR A 342 14.91 7.51 22.34
N THR A 343 14.50 8.41 23.24
CA THR A 343 13.93 9.72 22.89
C THR A 343 14.83 10.57 22.00
N TYR A 344 16.14 10.63 22.25
CA TYR A 344 17.08 11.39 21.42
C TYR A 344 17.04 10.96 19.93
N LEU A 345 17.07 9.65 19.67
CA LEU A 345 17.09 9.10 18.32
C LEU A 345 15.70 9.23 17.67
N ALA A 346 14.63 9.09 18.45
CA ALA A 346 13.26 9.33 18.00
C ALA A 346 13.04 10.79 17.60
N ASP A 347 13.47 11.76 18.41
CA ASP A 347 13.37 13.19 18.12
C ASP A 347 14.11 13.54 16.82
N ARG A 348 15.31 12.97 16.63
CA ARG A 348 16.10 13.09 15.40
C ARG A 348 15.36 12.56 14.18
N LEU A 349 14.76 11.38 14.27
CA LEU A 349 13.96 10.77 13.20
C LEU A 349 12.73 11.63 12.86
N PHE A 350 11.92 11.97 13.86
CA PHE A 350 10.68 12.71 13.64
C PHE A 350 10.90 14.17 13.25
N ALA A 351 12.05 14.77 13.58
CA ALA A 351 12.44 16.07 13.05
C ALA A 351 12.65 16.03 11.52
N LYS A 352 13.25 14.95 11.00
CA LYS A 352 13.41 14.75 9.54
C LYS A 352 12.06 14.52 8.86
N ILE A 353 11.24 13.64 9.42
CA ILE A 353 9.90 13.34 8.92
C ILE A 353 9.03 14.60 8.88
N LYS A 354 8.97 15.39 9.96
CA LYS A 354 8.17 16.63 10.01
C LYS A 354 8.64 17.70 9.02
N ALA A 355 9.90 17.63 8.59
CA ALA A 355 10.50 18.57 7.65
C ALA A 355 10.52 18.07 6.20
N ASP A 356 9.87 16.93 5.91
CA ASP A 356 9.90 16.25 4.60
C ASP A 356 11.35 15.95 4.12
N GLN A 357 12.30 15.79 5.05
CA GLN A 357 13.72 15.62 4.73
C GLN A 357 14.10 14.14 4.62
N SER A 358 14.73 13.78 3.50
CA SER A 358 15.40 12.48 3.36
C SER A 358 16.63 12.37 4.27
N PHE A 359 16.95 11.14 4.65
CA PHE A 359 18.10 10.77 5.47
C PHE A 359 18.60 9.38 5.04
N SER A 360 19.87 9.10 5.34
CA SER A 360 20.48 7.78 5.17
C SER A 360 20.52 7.02 6.50
N LEU A 361 20.63 5.70 6.39
CA LEU A 361 20.84 4.79 7.51
C LEU A 361 22.33 4.41 7.61
N GLY A 362 22.78 4.04 8.81
CA GLY A 362 24.13 3.51 9.03
C GLY A 362 24.36 2.19 8.29
N ALA A 363 25.63 1.81 8.09
CA ALA A 363 25.98 0.59 7.34
C ALA A 363 25.42 -0.70 7.94
N ASP A 364 25.30 -0.77 9.27
CA ASP A 364 24.84 -1.95 10.02
C ASP A 364 23.41 -1.77 10.56
N SER A 365 22.54 -1.06 9.81
CA SER A 365 21.21 -0.69 10.28
C SER A 365 20.16 -1.79 10.21
N THR A 366 20.41 -2.95 9.58
CA THR A 366 19.36 -3.93 9.20
C THR A 366 18.58 -4.56 10.37
N GLY A 367 18.98 -4.29 11.61
CA GLY A 367 18.32 -4.79 12.81
C GLY A 367 18.63 -6.26 13.08
N ILE A 368 18.24 -6.74 14.25
CA ILE A 368 18.66 -8.06 14.75
C ILE A 368 18.02 -9.26 14.03
N GLY A 369 16.91 -9.04 13.31
CA GLY A 369 16.18 -10.09 12.60
C GLY A 369 16.39 -10.10 11.09
N SER A 370 17.32 -9.30 10.56
CA SER A 370 17.66 -9.32 9.14
C SER A 370 19.12 -9.02 8.86
N GLU A 371 19.62 -9.53 7.74
CA GLU A 371 20.98 -9.31 7.27
C GLU A 371 20.98 -8.95 5.79
N THR A 372 22.02 -8.26 5.33
CA THR A 372 22.21 -7.97 3.90
C THR A 372 22.26 -9.28 3.11
N ASN A 373 21.57 -9.35 1.98
CA ASN A 373 21.59 -10.55 1.15
C ASN A 373 23.01 -10.79 0.60
N PRO A 374 23.71 -11.87 0.98
CA PRO A 374 25.09 -12.10 0.57
C PRO A 374 25.23 -12.40 -0.93
N THR A 375 24.14 -12.73 -1.62
CA THR A 375 24.13 -13.06 -3.05
C THR A 375 23.87 -11.88 -3.98
N GLN A 376 23.55 -10.69 -3.44
CA GLN A 376 23.36 -9.49 -4.25
C GLN A 376 24.13 -8.28 -3.68
N PRO A 377 25.02 -7.65 -4.46
CA PRO A 377 25.71 -6.45 -4.01
C PRO A 377 24.71 -5.29 -3.83
N ASN A 378 24.84 -4.59 -2.71
CA ASN A 378 24.03 -3.41 -2.40
C ASN A 378 24.37 -2.29 -3.41
N PRO A 379 23.39 -1.59 -4.03
CA PRO A 379 23.67 -0.55 -5.03
C PRO A 379 24.54 0.60 -4.52
N THR A 380 24.61 0.79 -3.20
CA THR A 380 25.21 1.96 -2.53
C THR A 380 26.59 1.72 -1.93
N GLN A 381 27.19 0.53 -2.07
CA GLN A 381 28.53 0.29 -1.55
C GLN A 381 29.60 0.72 -2.58
N PRO A 382 30.47 1.70 -2.28
CA PRO A 382 31.69 1.86 -3.05
C PRO A 382 32.51 0.58 -2.85
N ASN A 383 32.76 -0.16 -3.92
CA ASN A 383 33.62 -1.34 -3.88
C ASN A 383 34.96 -0.98 -3.22
N PRO A 384 35.48 -1.77 -2.26
CA PRO A 384 36.87 -1.64 -1.83
C PRO A 384 37.73 -1.87 -3.07
N THR A 385 38.35 -0.81 -3.58
CA THR A 385 39.24 -0.92 -4.73
C THR A 385 40.48 -1.66 -4.26
N GLU A 386 40.58 -2.93 -4.63
CA GLU A 386 41.80 -3.71 -4.53
C GLU A 386 42.93 -2.96 -5.28
N PRO A 387 44.11 -2.74 -4.67
CA PRO A 387 45.14 -1.90 -5.26
C PRO A 387 45.78 -2.61 -6.46
N THR A 388 45.25 -2.34 -7.65
CA THR A 388 45.91 -2.73 -8.90
C THR A 388 47.09 -1.79 -9.13
N ALA A 389 48.29 -2.37 -9.06
CA ALA A 389 49.56 -1.69 -9.32
C ALA A 389 49.57 -1.01 -10.70
N ALA A 390 49.94 0.26 -10.73
CA ALA A 390 50.12 1.04 -11.94
C ALA A 390 51.42 0.65 -12.66
N PRO A 391 51.42 0.46 -14.00
CA PRO A 391 52.64 0.58 -14.78
C PRO A 391 52.83 2.03 -15.21
N SER A 392 54.00 2.56 -14.87
CA SER A 392 54.56 3.84 -15.31
C SER A 392 54.86 3.87 -16.81
N SER A 393 54.52 4.97 -17.50
CA SER A 393 55.22 5.39 -18.74
C SER A 393 55.08 6.91 -18.96
N PRO A 394 56.10 7.60 -19.52
CA PRO A 394 56.32 9.04 -19.31
C PRO A 394 55.85 9.97 -20.45
N ALA A 395 55.66 11.22 -20.02
CA ALA A 395 55.55 12.51 -20.71
C ALA A 395 55.77 12.63 -22.24
N ALA A 396 54.83 13.35 -22.89
CA ALA A 396 55.10 14.31 -23.96
C ALA A 396 54.05 15.44 -23.96
N ALA A 397 54.52 16.68 -24.10
CA ALA A 397 53.75 17.94 -24.12
C ALA A 397 53.62 18.50 -25.58
N PRO A 398 53.09 19.72 -25.85
CA PRO A 398 51.72 19.94 -26.36
C PRO A 398 51.65 20.74 -27.70
N GLU A 399 50.40 21.06 -28.11
CA GLU A 399 49.91 22.10 -29.08
C GLU A 399 49.39 21.67 -30.47
N PRO A 400 48.49 22.44 -31.14
CA PRO A 400 47.66 23.59 -30.70
C PRO A 400 46.15 23.50 -31.07
N ALA A 401 45.45 24.57 -30.70
CA ALA A 401 44.01 24.78 -30.55
C ALA A 401 43.18 25.13 -31.83
N THR A 402 41.97 24.52 -31.91
CA THR A 402 40.61 25.02 -32.32
C THR A 402 40.36 25.73 -33.68
N PRO A 403 39.11 25.77 -34.24
CA PRO A 403 37.91 26.39 -33.63
C PRO A 403 36.55 25.64 -33.73
N ALA A 404 35.70 26.05 -32.80
CA ALA A 404 34.32 25.72 -32.49
C ALA A 404 33.29 25.61 -33.63
N ALA A 405 32.26 24.78 -33.39
CA ALA A 405 30.93 24.86 -33.98
C ALA A 405 29.88 25.23 -32.89
N PRO A 406 28.78 25.93 -33.22
CA PRO A 406 27.99 26.69 -32.25
C PRO A 406 27.01 25.84 -31.45
N ALA A 407 26.85 26.19 -30.18
CA ALA A 407 25.91 25.62 -29.22
C ALA A 407 24.45 25.97 -29.56
N ALA A 408 23.56 24.98 -29.40
CA ALA A 408 22.12 25.20 -29.25
C ALA A 408 21.81 25.57 -27.78
N PRO A 409 20.85 26.47 -27.49
CA PRO A 409 20.57 26.90 -26.13
C PRO A 409 19.72 25.83 -25.42
N SER A 410 20.35 25.00 -24.59
CA SER A 410 19.63 24.23 -23.57
C SER A 410 19.50 25.09 -22.31
N SER A 411 18.36 25.77 -22.19
CA SER A 411 17.95 26.42 -20.96
C SER A 411 17.54 25.36 -19.94
N ALA A 412 18.50 24.77 -19.25
CA ALA A 412 18.30 24.12 -17.98
C ALA A 412 19.28 24.76 -16.98
N ALA A 413 18.74 25.49 -16.02
CA ALA A 413 19.51 25.98 -14.88
C ALA A 413 20.29 24.80 -14.25
N PRO A 414 21.56 24.98 -13.87
CA PRO A 414 22.31 23.94 -13.16
C PRO A 414 21.56 23.60 -11.88
N ARG A 415 21.04 22.37 -11.79
CA ARG A 415 20.58 21.83 -10.50
C ARG A 415 21.82 21.71 -9.63
N THR A 416 21.82 22.44 -8.53
CA THR A 416 22.80 22.30 -7.45
C THR A 416 22.91 20.81 -7.09
N PRO A 417 24.10 20.25 -6.86
CA PRO A 417 24.21 18.87 -6.39
C PRO A 417 23.49 18.77 -5.04
N SER A 418 22.48 17.91 -4.93
CA SER A 418 21.86 17.62 -3.64
C SER A 418 22.96 17.23 -2.66
N ALA A 419 23.03 17.94 -1.53
CA ALA A 419 23.84 17.52 -0.41
C ALA A 419 23.51 16.06 -0.09
N THR A 420 24.53 15.24 0.15
CA THR A 420 24.36 13.87 0.64
C THR A 420 23.40 13.89 1.83
N PRO A 421 22.35 13.04 1.85
CA PRO A 421 21.44 12.97 2.99
C PRO A 421 22.24 12.78 4.27
N GLU A 422 21.80 13.43 5.35
CA GLU A 422 22.40 13.21 6.66
C GLU A 422 22.12 11.78 7.13
N THR A 423 23.14 11.08 7.61
CA THR A 423 22.96 9.75 8.20
C THR A 423 22.46 9.88 9.64
N ILE A 424 21.43 9.10 9.99
CA ILE A 424 21.00 8.93 11.39
C ILE A 424 21.63 7.66 11.94
N ASP A 425 22.79 7.80 12.58
CA ASP A 425 23.50 6.67 13.18
C ASP A 425 22.71 6.03 14.33
N GLY A 426 22.73 4.69 14.39
CA GLY A 426 22.03 3.90 15.40
C GLY A 426 20.53 3.69 15.14
N LEU A 427 19.97 4.25 14.06
CA LEU A 427 18.61 3.96 13.64
C LEU A 427 18.55 2.60 12.95
N GLU A 428 17.74 1.69 13.48
CA GLU A 428 17.50 0.37 12.88
C GLU A 428 16.47 0.48 11.74
N GLY A 429 16.79 -0.11 10.59
CA GLY A 429 15.98 -0.14 9.39
C GLY A 429 16.76 -0.46 8.13
N GLN A 430 16.08 -0.28 7.00
CA GLN A 430 16.64 -0.43 5.66
C GLN A 430 15.92 0.47 4.65
N SER A 431 16.58 0.83 3.56
CA SER A 431 15.92 1.46 2.41
C SER A 431 15.30 0.41 1.48
N ALA A 432 14.29 0.79 0.70
CA ALA A 432 13.53 -0.16 -0.11
C ALA A 432 14.29 -0.73 -1.31
N ASP A 433 15.44 -0.16 -1.67
CA ASP A 433 16.35 -0.71 -2.68
C ASP A 433 17.30 -1.77 -2.12
N GLN A 434 17.55 -1.75 -0.81
CA GLN A 434 18.37 -2.76 -0.15
C GLN A 434 17.69 -4.13 -0.21
N GLN A 435 18.46 -5.14 -0.59
CA GLN A 435 18.01 -6.52 -0.51
C GLN A 435 18.59 -7.17 0.73
N THR A 436 17.68 -7.51 1.64
CA THR A 436 17.97 -8.17 2.90
C THR A 436 17.28 -9.52 2.96
N CYS A 437 17.78 -10.39 3.81
CA CYS A 437 17.20 -11.68 4.12
C CYS A 437 16.84 -11.70 5.61
N SER A 438 15.70 -12.30 5.94
CA SER A 438 15.37 -12.55 7.35
C SER A 438 16.34 -13.54 7.95
N LYS A 439 16.83 -13.20 9.15
CA LYS A 439 17.77 -14.02 9.91
C LYS A 439 16.99 -14.98 10.80
N ALA A 440 17.27 -16.28 10.70
CA ALA A 440 16.61 -17.28 11.53
C ALA A 440 17.04 -17.16 13.00
N PHE A 441 16.16 -17.55 13.91
CA PHE A 441 16.44 -17.56 15.34
C PHE A 441 17.61 -18.50 15.68
N GLY A 442 18.54 -18.03 16.52
CA GLY A 442 19.66 -18.83 17.01
C GLY A 442 20.88 -18.92 16.08
N TYR A 443 20.93 -18.08 15.04
CA TYR A 443 22.06 -17.94 14.11
C TYR A 443 22.74 -16.58 14.23
#